data_AF-A0A9P9JI13-F1
#
_entry.id   AF-A0A9P9JI13-F1
#
_cell.length_a   1.000
_cell.length_b   1.000
_cell.length_c   1.000
_cell.angle_alpha   90.00
_cell.angle_beta   90.00
_cell.angle_gamma   90.00
#
_symmetry.space_group_name_H-M   'P 1'
#
loop_
_entity.id
_entity.type
_entity.pdbx_description
1 polymer ?
#
loop_
_entity_poly.entity_id
_entity_poly.type
_entity_poly.pdbx_seq_one_letter_code
_entity_poly.pdbx_strand_id
1 'polypeptide(L)'
;MESFRDGWAFQGTSFMVCQTLLFVAAWKGVDFYVSRHGPIARARKFTLLNSWIYSAASFALMILIASPSLEKTARGLYHASKFWEYVDVLGVRAGGGLIDLHFAFHHLTTPYLSYVRVILHSDGWRVLAILNTLHHGLMYAYFGGAGLLRPALEVTGTAQLVVGIGGEAWMLWKRLGKADEVVWPHAVGLGLLSAYLVLWVRDVRKRRQQHVGDGVQNQLSTKEE
;
A
#
# COMPACT_ATOMS: atom_id res chain seq x y z
N MET A 1 9.23 2.79 -33.09
CA MET A 1 9.22 2.28 -31.69
C MET A 1 8.39 3.16 -30.75
N GLU A 2 8.19 4.45 -31.07
CA GLU A 2 7.30 5.36 -30.32
C GLU A 2 5.80 5.00 -30.44
N SER A 3 5.30 4.67 -31.63
CA SER A 3 3.87 4.33 -31.81
C SER A 3 3.38 3.08 -31.05
N PHE A 4 4.30 2.20 -30.64
CA PHE A 4 3.99 1.00 -29.85
C PHE A 4 3.95 1.31 -28.33
N ARG A 5 4.63 2.38 -27.89
CA ARG A 5 4.62 2.87 -26.50
C ARG A 5 3.34 3.67 -26.21
N ASP A 6 2.87 4.45 -27.19
CA ASP A 6 1.71 5.33 -27.05
C ASP A 6 0.39 4.56 -26.92
N GLY A 7 0.25 3.44 -27.64
CA GLY A 7 -0.94 2.58 -27.55
C GLY A 7 -1.13 1.95 -26.16
N TRP A 8 -0.04 1.50 -25.52
CA TRP A 8 -0.09 0.90 -24.18
C TRP A 8 -0.20 1.95 -23.06
N ALA A 9 0.38 3.14 -23.24
CA ALA A 9 0.25 4.25 -22.30
C ALA A 9 -1.18 4.81 -22.25
N PHE A 10 -1.83 4.97 -23.41
CA PHE A 10 -3.22 5.44 -23.49
C PHE A 10 -4.22 4.39 -23.00
N GLN A 11 -4.06 3.12 -23.39
CA GLN A 11 -4.89 2.01 -22.88
C GLN A 11 -4.70 1.81 -21.38
N GLY A 12 -3.47 1.94 -20.89
CA GLY A 12 -3.17 1.83 -19.46
C GLY A 12 -3.77 2.97 -18.64
N THR A 13 -3.72 4.22 -19.12
CA THR A 13 -4.30 5.36 -18.39
C THR A 13 -5.82 5.26 -18.27
N SER A 14 -6.51 4.94 -19.38
CA SER A 14 -7.96 4.71 -19.37
C SER A 14 -8.34 3.55 -18.44
N PHE A 15 -7.58 2.45 -18.48
CA PHE A 15 -7.75 1.35 -17.54
C PHE A 15 -7.59 1.80 -16.08
N MET A 16 -6.53 2.57 -15.76
CA MET A 16 -6.28 3.10 -14.41
C MET A 16 -7.40 4.00 -13.91
N VAL A 17 -8.01 4.82 -14.77
CA VAL A 17 -9.17 5.65 -14.38
C VAL A 17 -10.41 4.79 -14.18
N CYS A 18 -10.73 3.91 -15.13
CA CYS A 18 -11.90 3.04 -15.05
C CYS A 18 -11.86 2.15 -13.79
N GLN A 19 -10.71 1.53 -13.49
CA GLN A 19 -10.57 0.69 -12.30
C GLN A 19 -10.75 1.51 -11.01
N THR A 20 -10.24 2.75 -10.94
CA THR A 20 -10.43 3.61 -9.76
C THR A 20 -11.89 4.00 -9.60
N LEU A 21 -12.59 4.35 -10.68
CA LEU A 21 -14.01 4.67 -10.64
C LEU A 21 -14.84 3.47 -10.17
N LEU A 22 -14.55 2.28 -10.71
CA LEU A 22 -15.21 1.04 -10.28
C LEU A 22 -14.94 0.74 -8.81
N PHE A 23 -13.69 0.89 -8.35
CA PHE A 23 -13.32 0.70 -6.95
C PHE A 23 -14.03 1.70 -6.03
N VAL A 24 -14.02 3.00 -6.36
CA VAL A 24 -14.70 4.04 -5.57
C VAL A 24 -16.20 3.79 -5.53
N ALA A 25 -16.82 3.41 -6.65
CA ALA A 25 -18.23 3.04 -6.70
C ALA A 25 -18.55 1.84 -5.80
N ALA A 26 -17.72 0.78 -5.86
CA ALA A 26 -17.86 -0.39 -4.99
C ALA A 26 -17.71 -0.02 -3.51
N TRP A 27 -16.70 0.78 -3.16
CA TRP A 27 -16.50 1.27 -1.80
C TRP A 27 -17.71 2.08 -1.31
N LYS A 28 -18.19 3.05 -2.11
CA LYS A 28 -19.38 3.83 -1.74
C LYS A 28 -20.64 2.98 -1.62
N GLY A 29 -20.79 1.95 -2.46
CA GLY A 29 -21.87 0.97 -2.34
C GLY A 29 -21.82 0.19 -1.02
N VAL A 30 -20.65 -0.32 -0.64
CA VAL A 30 -20.45 -1.02 0.65
C VAL A 30 -20.70 -0.07 1.82
N ASP A 31 -20.18 1.16 1.77
CA ASP A 31 -20.36 2.17 2.80
C ASP A 31 -21.84 2.49 3.03
N PHE A 32 -22.58 2.74 1.94
CA PHE A 32 -24.01 2.98 1.97
C PHE A 32 -24.78 1.79 2.56
N TYR A 33 -24.47 0.57 2.11
CA TYR A 33 -25.10 -0.64 2.66
C TYR A 33 -24.89 -0.74 4.17
N VAL A 34 -23.63 -0.62 4.62
CA VAL A 34 -23.25 -0.76 6.03
C VAL A 34 -23.86 0.35 6.89
N SER A 35 -23.99 1.58 6.36
CA SER A 35 -24.66 2.67 7.09
C SER A 35 -26.14 2.43 7.34
N ARG A 36 -26.81 1.62 6.50
CA ARG A 36 -28.26 1.35 6.60
C ARG A 36 -28.59 0.04 7.28
N HIS A 37 -27.78 -0.99 7.06
CA HIS A 37 -28.07 -2.36 7.50
C HIS A 37 -27.08 -2.87 8.55
N GLY A 38 -26.05 -2.08 8.89
CA GLY A 38 -24.97 -2.51 9.76
C GLY A 38 -23.92 -3.37 9.05
N PRO A 39 -22.92 -3.86 9.80
CA PRO A 39 -21.82 -4.65 9.25
C PRO A 39 -22.29 -5.95 8.57
N ILE A 40 -21.63 -6.31 7.46
CA ILE A 40 -21.92 -7.55 6.74
C ILE A 40 -21.43 -8.74 7.58
N ALA A 41 -22.34 -9.68 7.86
CA ALA A 41 -22.00 -10.90 8.56
C ALA A 41 -20.86 -11.65 7.85
N ARG A 42 -19.91 -12.18 8.62
CA ARG A 42 -18.70 -12.89 8.13
C ARG A 42 -17.66 -12.04 7.37
N ALA A 43 -17.89 -10.75 7.10
CA ALA A 43 -16.88 -9.91 6.43
C ALA A 43 -15.52 -9.96 7.14
N ARG A 44 -15.51 -9.87 8.47
CA ARG A 44 -14.28 -9.98 9.27
C ARG A 44 -13.56 -11.31 9.10
N LYS A 45 -14.30 -12.43 9.04
CA LYS A 45 -13.72 -13.76 8.83
C LYS A 45 -13.09 -13.86 7.44
N PHE A 46 -13.75 -13.30 6.43
CA PHE A 46 -13.21 -13.22 5.08
C PHE A 46 -11.93 -12.36 5.03
N THR A 47 -11.92 -11.19 5.66
CA THR A 47 -10.72 -10.32 5.73
C THR A 47 -9.55 -11.02 6.43
N LEU A 48 -9.80 -11.78 7.50
CA LEU A 48 -8.76 -12.58 8.17
C LEU A 48 -8.17 -13.65 7.24
N LEU A 49 -9.01 -14.39 6.52
CA LEU A 49 -8.56 -15.40 5.56
C LEU A 49 -7.80 -14.77 4.40
N ASN A 50 -8.31 -13.66 3.83
CA ASN A 50 -7.62 -12.89 2.81
C ASN A 50 -6.22 -12.47 3.29
N SER A 51 -6.11 -12.03 4.54
CA SER A 51 -4.83 -11.61 5.11
C SER A 51 -3.81 -12.75 5.16
N TRP A 52 -4.21 -13.96 5.56
CA TRP A 52 -3.29 -15.11 5.53
C TRP A 52 -2.83 -15.46 4.12
N ILE A 53 -3.74 -15.51 3.15
CA ILE A 53 -3.43 -15.80 1.76
C ILE A 53 -2.50 -14.73 1.19
N TYR A 54 -2.82 -13.46 1.44
CA TYR A 54 -2.07 -12.34 0.91
C TYR A 54 -0.69 -12.18 1.54
N SER A 55 -0.54 -12.56 2.82
CA SER A 55 0.76 -12.69 3.47
C SER A 55 1.66 -13.68 2.73
N ALA A 56 1.17 -14.90 2.47
CA ALA A 56 1.92 -15.92 1.74
C ALA A 56 2.24 -15.46 0.30
N ALA A 57 1.26 -14.88 -0.39
CA ALA A 57 1.43 -14.34 -1.73
C ALA A 57 2.49 -13.22 -1.78
N SER A 58 2.56 -12.36 -0.75
CA SER A 58 3.55 -11.28 -0.66
C SER A 58 4.98 -11.83 -0.55
N PHE A 59 5.20 -12.85 0.28
CA PHE A 59 6.51 -13.50 0.37
C PHE A 59 6.89 -14.23 -0.92
N ALA A 60 5.94 -14.92 -1.57
CA ALA A 60 6.19 -15.55 -2.86
C ALA A 60 6.55 -14.52 -3.93
N LEU A 61 5.82 -13.40 -3.97
CA LEU A 61 6.09 -12.30 -4.90
C LEU A 61 7.47 -11.65 -4.64
N MET A 62 7.88 -11.52 -3.38
CA MET A 62 9.22 -11.03 -3.02
C MET A 62 10.32 -11.90 -3.66
N ILE A 63 10.17 -13.23 -3.63
CA ILE A 63 11.11 -14.17 -4.27
C ILE A 63 11.12 -13.97 -5.79
N LEU A 64 9.95 -13.78 -6.41
CA LEU A 64 9.85 -13.51 -7.85
C LEU A 64 10.54 -12.19 -8.24
N ILE A 65 10.36 -11.12 -7.46
CA ILE A 65 10.99 -9.81 -7.70
C ILE A 65 12.53 -9.90 -7.58
N ALA A 66 13.02 -10.72 -6.66
CA ALA A 66 14.45 -10.95 -6.50
C ALA A 66 15.08 -11.66 -7.71
N SER A 67 14.28 -12.41 -8.49
CA SER A 67 14.76 -13.16 -9.66
C SER A 67 14.83 -12.30 -10.93
N PRO A 68 16.02 -12.01 -11.48
CA PRO A 68 16.12 -11.19 -12.68
C PRO A 68 15.52 -11.80 -13.94
N SER A 69 15.50 -13.13 -14.04
CA SER A 69 14.93 -13.85 -15.18
C SER A 69 13.41 -13.73 -15.26
N LEU A 70 12.74 -13.33 -14.17
CA LEU A 70 11.28 -13.25 -14.08
C LEU A 70 10.75 -11.80 -14.08
N GLU A 71 11.58 -10.83 -14.49
CA GLU A 71 11.28 -9.40 -14.32
C GLU A 71 9.91 -8.99 -14.86
N LYS A 72 9.57 -9.34 -16.11
CA LYS A 72 8.30 -8.93 -16.73
C LYS A 72 7.09 -9.46 -15.94
N THR A 73 7.17 -10.72 -15.53
CA THR A 73 6.14 -11.38 -14.72
C THR A 73 6.05 -10.75 -13.33
N ALA A 74 7.19 -10.54 -12.66
CA ALA A 74 7.24 -9.94 -11.33
C ALA A 74 6.66 -8.51 -11.31
N ARG A 75 6.95 -7.70 -12.34
CA ARG A 75 6.38 -6.35 -12.50
C ARG A 75 4.87 -6.38 -12.65
N GLY A 76 4.37 -7.26 -13.51
CA GLY A 76 2.93 -7.44 -13.73
C GLY A 76 2.22 -7.89 -12.46
N LEU A 77 2.74 -8.90 -11.77
CA LEU A 77 2.18 -9.41 -10.53
C LEU A 77 2.24 -8.39 -9.39
N TYR A 78 3.34 -7.64 -9.26
CA TYR A 78 3.46 -6.58 -8.25
C TYR A 78 2.48 -5.44 -8.49
N HIS A 79 2.28 -5.02 -9.73
CA HIS A 79 1.25 -4.03 -10.05
C HIS A 79 -0.15 -4.59 -9.80
N ALA A 80 -0.42 -5.83 -10.23
CA ALA A 80 -1.69 -6.50 -10.01
C ALA A 80 -2.04 -6.63 -8.52
N SER A 81 -1.03 -6.90 -7.69
CA SER A 81 -1.22 -7.04 -6.24
C SER A 81 -1.77 -5.75 -5.63
N LYS A 82 -1.46 -4.57 -6.18
CA LYS A 82 -1.96 -3.27 -5.68
C LYS A 82 -3.44 -3.07 -5.91
N PHE A 83 -4.01 -3.67 -6.96
CA PHE A 83 -5.46 -3.70 -7.11
C PHE A 83 -6.13 -4.67 -6.15
N TRP A 84 -5.46 -5.78 -5.82
CA TRP A 84 -5.99 -6.73 -4.84
C TRP A 84 -6.14 -6.12 -3.45
N GLU A 85 -5.28 -5.17 -3.08
CA GLU A 85 -5.33 -4.44 -1.80
C GLU A 85 -6.66 -3.66 -1.63
N TYR A 86 -7.42 -3.40 -2.70
CA TYR A 86 -8.78 -2.86 -2.59
C TYR A 86 -9.73 -3.74 -1.77
N VAL A 87 -9.49 -5.06 -1.76
CA VAL A 87 -10.23 -6.01 -0.93
C VAL A 87 -10.13 -5.62 0.55
N ASP A 88 -9.05 -4.98 0.98
CA ASP A 88 -8.88 -4.56 2.37
C ASP A 88 -9.74 -3.36 2.72
N VAL A 89 -9.83 -2.36 1.83
CA VAL A 89 -10.76 -1.23 2.01
C VAL A 89 -12.20 -1.70 2.06
N LEU A 90 -12.59 -2.57 1.13
CA LEU A 90 -13.93 -3.14 1.10
C LEU A 90 -14.18 -4.01 2.34
N GLY A 91 -13.22 -4.84 2.75
CA GLY A 91 -13.32 -5.73 3.89
C GLY A 91 -13.42 -4.99 5.23
N VAL A 92 -12.55 -3.99 5.45
CA VAL A 92 -12.60 -3.13 6.64
C VAL A 92 -13.95 -2.43 6.71
N ARG A 93 -14.42 -1.84 5.60
CA ARG A 93 -15.71 -1.14 5.59
C ARG A 93 -16.88 -2.09 5.82
N ALA A 94 -16.91 -3.22 5.11
CA ALA A 94 -17.92 -4.27 5.25
C ALA A 94 -17.98 -4.82 6.69
N GLY A 95 -16.84 -4.92 7.38
CA GLY A 95 -16.74 -5.33 8.77
C GLY A 95 -17.18 -4.28 9.81
N GLY A 96 -17.66 -3.11 9.35
CA GLY A 96 -18.08 -1.99 10.18
C GLY A 96 -16.94 -1.05 10.58
N GLY A 97 -15.73 -1.27 10.08
CA GLY A 97 -14.57 -0.43 10.37
C GLY A 97 -14.66 0.94 9.70
N LEU A 98 -13.94 1.89 10.29
CA LEU A 98 -13.68 3.20 9.69
C LEU A 98 -12.41 3.12 8.86
N ILE A 99 -12.44 3.81 7.72
CA ILE A 99 -11.28 3.95 6.85
C ILE A 99 -10.54 5.24 7.24
N ASP A 100 -9.30 5.11 7.72
CA ASP A 100 -8.48 6.27 8.01
C ASP A 100 -7.91 6.91 6.73
N LEU A 101 -7.46 8.16 6.83
CA LEU A 101 -6.98 8.93 5.68
C LEU A 101 -5.73 8.31 5.04
N HIS A 102 -4.80 7.77 5.82
CA HIS A 102 -3.58 7.18 5.26
C HIS A 102 -3.93 5.94 4.46
N PHE A 103 -4.75 5.06 5.04
CA PHE A 103 -5.22 3.85 4.40
C PHE A 103 -5.97 4.16 3.10
N ALA A 104 -6.91 5.11 3.12
CA ALA A 104 -7.62 5.57 1.93
C ALA A 104 -6.68 6.10 0.85
N PHE A 105 -5.82 7.05 1.21
CA PHE A 105 -4.90 7.71 0.28
C PHE A 105 -3.95 6.69 -0.35
N HIS A 106 -3.31 5.85 0.48
CA HIS A 106 -2.41 4.81 0.04
C HIS A 106 -3.07 3.87 -0.98
N HIS A 107 -4.24 3.32 -0.66
CA HIS A 107 -4.88 2.35 -1.55
C HIS A 107 -5.34 3.00 -2.86
N LEU A 108 -5.77 4.26 -2.84
CA LEU A 108 -6.13 5.00 -4.05
C LEU A 108 -4.93 5.30 -4.95
N THR A 109 -3.77 5.65 -4.38
CA THR A 109 -2.63 6.16 -5.17
C THR A 109 -1.54 5.13 -5.44
N THR A 110 -1.43 4.04 -4.66
CA THR A 110 -0.40 3.01 -4.87
C THR A 110 -0.53 2.25 -6.20
N PRO A 111 -1.74 1.98 -6.72
CA PRO A 111 -1.89 1.48 -8.09
C PRO A 111 -1.29 2.43 -9.14
N TYR A 112 -1.48 3.74 -8.99
CA TYR A 112 -0.87 4.74 -9.88
C TYR A 112 0.64 4.82 -9.72
N LEU A 113 1.13 4.79 -8.47
CA LEU A 113 2.57 4.75 -8.19
C LEU A 113 3.23 3.54 -8.86
N SER A 114 2.65 2.34 -8.71
CA SER A 114 3.17 1.12 -9.32
C SER A 114 3.02 1.14 -10.85
N TYR A 115 1.94 1.70 -11.39
CA TYR A 115 1.81 1.89 -12.84
C TYR A 115 2.96 2.75 -13.39
N VAL A 116 3.22 3.90 -12.78
CA VAL A 116 4.29 4.82 -13.20
C VAL A 116 5.69 4.22 -12.98
N ARG A 117 5.98 3.69 -11.79
CA ARG A 117 7.33 3.28 -11.36
C ARG A 117 7.69 1.83 -11.58
N VAL A 118 6.71 1.00 -11.92
CA VAL A 118 6.93 -0.43 -12.18
C VAL A 118 6.53 -0.79 -13.59
N ILE A 119 5.45 -0.25 -14.15
CA ILE A 119 5.03 -0.60 -15.52
C ILE A 119 5.65 0.34 -16.56
N LEU A 120 5.53 1.66 -16.40
CA LEU A 120 6.01 2.62 -17.41
C LEU A 120 7.52 2.86 -17.34
N HIS A 121 8.04 3.10 -16.13
CA HIS A 121 9.44 3.42 -15.90
C HIS A 121 9.96 2.61 -14.73
N SER A 122 10.70 1.53 -14.99
CA SER A 122 11.09 0.55 -13.97
C SER A 122 12.46 0.77 -13.35
N ASP A 123 13.21 1.83 -13.66
CA ASP A 123 14.57 1.96 -13.12
C ASP A 123 14.59 2.00 -11.59
N GLY A 124 15.36 1.12 -10.95
CA GLY A 124 15.49 1.03 -9.49
C GLY A 124 14.27 0.45 -8.73
N TRP A 125 13.23 -0.01 -9.43
CA TRP A 125 11.95 -0.42 -8.81
C TRP A 125 12.06 -1.57 -7.79
N ARG A 126 13.01 -2.50 -8.03
CA ARG A 126 13.08 -3.78 -7.29
C ARG A 126 13.31 -3.61 -5.81
N VAL A 127 14.19 -2.69 -5.42
CA VAL A 127 14.55 -2.50 -3.99
C VAL A 127 13.32 -2.08 -3.20
N LEU A 128 12.57 -1.09 -3.69
CA LEU A 128 11.32 -0.66 -3.08
C LEU A 128 10.28 -1.77 -3.08
N ALA A 129 10.12 -2.49 -4.20
CA ALA A 129 9.14 -3.57 -4.31
C ALA A 129 9.44 -4.76 -3.37
N ILE A 130 10.71 -5.12 -3.18
CA ILE A 130 11.14 -6.14 -2.20
C ILE A 130 10.81 -5.69 -0.77
N LEU A 131 11.18 -4.46 -0.40
CA LEU A 131 10.88 -3.95 0.94
C LEU A 131 9.37 -3.81 1.20
N ASN A 132 8.62 -3.41 0.17
CA ASN A 132 7.17 -3.32 0.25
C ASN A 132 6.52 -4.71 0.40
N THR A 133 6.91 -5.69 -0.41
CA THR A 133 6.39 -7.07 -0.31
C THR A 133 6.79 -7.75 0.99
N LEU A 134 8.00 -7.51 1.51
CA LEU A 134 8.40 -7.94 2.84
C LEU A 134 7.49 -7.32 3.91
N HIS A 135 7.30 -6.01 3.89
CA HIS A 135 6.43 -5.33 4.85
C HIS A 135 4.98 -5.85 4.75
N HIS A 136 4.45 -6.03 3.54
CA HIS A 136 3.11 -6.57 3.33
C HIS A 136 3.03 -8.00 3.87
N GLY A 137 4.00 -8.88 3.60
CA GLY A 137 4.04 -10.23 4.17
C GLY A 137 3.89 -10.21 5.70
N LEU A 138 4.65 -9.36 6.39
CA LEU A 138 4.56 -9.24 7.85
C LEU A 138 3.25 -8.58 8.32
N MET A 139 2.81 -7.52 7.64
CA MET A 139 1.60 -6.76 7.97
C MET A 139 0.34 -7.62 7.83
N TYR A 140 0.22 -8.37 6.74
CA TYR A 140 -0.93 -9.25 6.52
C TYR A 140 -0.88 -10.49 7.42
N ALA A 141 0.29 -11.03 7.76
CA ALA A 141 0.39 -12.04 8.80
C ALA A 141 -0.13 -11.52 10.15
N TYR A 142 0.24 -10.28 10.51
CA TYR A 142 -0.28 -9.61 11.71
C TYR A 142 -1.80 -9.42 11.64
N PHE A 143 -2.33 -8.92 10.51
CA PHE A 143 -3.79 -8.79 10.32
C PHE A 143 -4.52 -10.13 10.35
N GLY A 144 -3.86 -11.22 9.93
CA GLY A 144 -4.36 -12.59 10.06
C GLY A 144 -4.34 -13.14 11.49
N GLY A 145 -3.73 -12.44 12.44
CA GLY A 145 -3.71 -12.78 13.87
C GLY A 145 -2.32 -13.03 14.48
N ALA A 146 -1.23 -12.91 13.72
CA ALA A 146 0.13 -13.07 14.24
C ALA A 146 0.60 -11.84 15.04
N GLY A 147 0.02 -11.64 16.24
CA GLY A 147 0.23 -10.45 17.08
C GLY A 147 1.69 -10.14 17.45
N LEU A 148 2.56 -11.16 17.49
CA LEU A 148 3.99 -11.02 17.80
C LEU A 148 4.75 -10.16 16.77
N LEU A 149 4.21 -9.99 15.57
CA LEU A 149 4.84 -9.19 14.51
C LEU A 149 4.66 -7.67 14.69
N ARG A 150 3.80 -7.24 15.63
CA ARG A 150 3.47 -5.81 15.84
C ARG A 150 4.70 -4.89 15.93
N PRO A 151 5.78 -5.21 16.67
CA PRO A 151 6.96 -4.34 16.75
C PRO A 151 7.68 -4.18 15.40
N ALA A 152 7.70 -5.24 14.59
CA ALA A 152 8.36 -5.22 13.28
C ALA A 152 7.64 -4.34 12.26
N LEU A 153 6.32 -4.12 12.42
CA LEU A 153 5.54 -3.33 11.46
C LEU A 153 5.96 -1.86 11.43
N GLU A 154 6.21 -1.26 12.60
CA GLU A 154 6.66 0.13 12.66
C GLU A 154 8.02 0.31 11.97
N VAL A 155 8.93 -0.63 12.22
CA VAL A 155 10.29 -0.61 11.67
C VAL A 155 10.26 -0.83 10.17
N THR A 156 9.65 -1.93 9.71
CA THR A 156 9.62 -2.29 8.29
C THR A 156 8.81 -1.30 7.45
N GLY A 157 7.70 -0.78 7.98
CA GLY A 157 6.87 0.24 7.33
C GLY A 157 7.64 1.55 7.12
N THR A 158 8.42 1.97 8.12
CA THR A 158 9.27 3.15 8.02
C THR A 158 10.45 2.92 7.08
N ALA A 159 11.12 1.77 7.19
CA ALA A 159 12.30 1.43 6.39
C ALA A 159 11.98 1.41 4.89
N GLN A 160 10.87 0.78 4.47
CA GLN A 160 10.49 0.77 3.05
C GLN A 160 10.28 2.17 2.48
N LEU A 161 9.69 3.09 3.26
CA LEU A 161 9.39 4.45 2.82
C LEU A 161 10.65 5.29 2.75
N VAL A 162 11.50 5.24 3.77
CA VAL A 162 12.78 5.99 3.81
C VAL A 162 13.70 5.55 2.68
N VAL A 163 13.85 4.23 2.48
CA VAL A 163 14.68 3.69 1.39
C VAL A 163 14.08 4.05 0.03
N GLY A 164 12.75 3.97 -0.13
CA GLY A 164 12.06 4.38 -1.35
C GLY A 164 12.30 5.86 -1.69
N ILE A 165 12.09 6.75 -0.73
CA ILE A 165 12.32 8.20 -0.87
C ILE A 165 13.78 8.47 -1.25
N GLY A 166 14.74 7.88 -0.53
CA GLY A 166 16.17 8.03 -0.82
C GLY A 166 16.53 7.54 -2.23
N GLY A 167 15.97 6.41 -2.65
CA GLY A 167 16.15 5.85 -3.99
C GLY A 167 15.60 6.77 -5.10
N GLU A 168 14.39 7.29 -4.93
CA GLU A 168 13.79 8.22 -5.90
C GLU A 168 14.55 9.57 -5.95
N ALA A 169 14.92 10.13 -4.81
CA ALA A 169 15.71 11.36 -4.74
C ALA A 169 17.08 11.19 -5.41
N TRP A 170 17.75 10.06 -5.19
CA TRP A 170 19.02 9.74 -5.84
C TRP A 170 18.88 9.62 -7.36
N MET A 171 17.83 8.95 -7.83
CA MET A 171 17.57 8.81 -9.27
C MET A 171 17.25 10.16 -9.93
N LEU A 172 16.49 11.02 -9.25
CA LEU A 172 16.26 12.40 -9.70
C LEU A 172 17.57 13.17 -9.80
N TRP A 173 18.35 13.19 -8.71
CA TRP A 173 19.61 13.93 -8.65
C TRP A 173 20.57 13.49 -9.77
N LYS A 174 20.69 12.19 -10.02
CA LYS A 174 21.56 11.65 -11.08
C LYS A 174 21.18 12.06 -12.50
N ARG A 175 19.93 12.44 -12.72
CA ARG A 175 19.35 12.73 -14.04
C ARG A 175 19.06 14.21 -14.26
N LEU A 176 19.00 14.99 -13.18
CA LEU A 176 18.79 16.42 -13.24
C LEU A 176 19.93 17.10 -14.04
N GLY A 177 19.56 17.97 -14.98
CA GLY A 177 20.51 18.72 -15.80
C GLY A 177 21.16 17.94 -16.95
N LYS A 178 20.79 16.66 -17.15
CA LYS A 178 21.18 15.90 -18.33
C LYS A 178 20.11 16.04 -19.40
N ALA A 179 20.51 16.45 -20.61
CA ALA A 179 19.61 16.48 -21.76
C ALA A 179 19.03 15.07 -22.00
N ASP A 180 17.75 15.00 -22.38
CA ASP A 180 17.00 13.79 -22.75
C ASP A 180 16.69 12.77 -21.65
N GLU A 181 17.03 13.05 -20.39
CA GLU A 181 16.69 12.18 -19.26
C GLU A 181 15.26 12.41 -18.73
N VAL A 182 14.48 11.33 -18.62
CA VAL A 182 13.08 11.38 -18.15
C VAL A 182 13.04 11.36 -16.61
N VAL A 183 12.77 12.51 -15.99
CA VAL A 183 12.80 12.68 -14.52
C VAL A 183 11.43 12.62 -13.84
N TRP A 184 10.35 12.93 -14.56
CA TRP A 184 9.00 13.05 -13.98
C TRP A 184 8.50 11.80 -13.23
N PRO A 185 8.80 10.54 -13.64
CA PRO A 185 8.32 9.36 -12.92
C PRO A 185 8.89 9.33 -11.50
N HIS A 186 10.18 9.65 -11.37
CA HIS A 186 10.87 9.70 -10.09
C HIS A 186 10.34 10.86 -9.22
N ALA A 187 9.94 11.98 -9.82
CA ALA A 187 9.30 13.08 -9.09
C ALA A 187 7.92 12.67 -8.52
N VAL A 188 7.11 11.95 -9.31
CA VAL A 188 5.84 11.35 -8.85
C VAL A 188 6.10 10.35 -7.72
N GLY A 189 7.09 9.47 -7.89
CA GLY A 189 7.49 8.50 -6.89
C GLY A 189 7.90 9.16 -5.56
N LEU A 190 8.78 10.15 -5.64
CA LEU A 190 9.23 10.91 -4.47
C LEU A 190 8.07 11.61 -3.76
N GLY A 191 7.18 12.26 -4.53
CA GLY A 191 6.02 12.97 -3.98
C GLY A 191 5.06 12.05 -3.24
N LEU A 192 4.66 10.92 -3.85
CA LEU A 192 3.73 9.97 -3.25
C LEU A 192 4.34 9.26 -2.04
N LEU A 193 5.58 8.78 -2.13
CA LEU A 193 6.25 8.12 -1.00
C LEU A 193 6.45 9.07 0.18
N SER A 194 6.78 10.34 -0.07
CA SER A 194 6.88 11.36 0.98
C SER A 194 5.53 11.63 1.63
N ALA A 195 4.45 11.72 0.84
CA ALA A 195 3.10 11.85 1.37
C ALA A 195 2.72 10.63 2.25
N TYR A 196 3.07 9.42 1.82
CA TYR A 196 2.85 8.20 2.61
C TYR A 196 3.61 8.24 3.92
N LEU A 197 4.87 8.70 3.92
CA LEU A 197 5.66 8.82 5.15
C LEU A 197 5.04 9.81 6.13
N VAL A 198 4.57 10.97 5.65
CA VAL A 198 3.90 11.96 6.50
C VAL A 198 2.64 11.37 7.14
N LEU A 199 1.80 10.71 6.35
CA LEU A 199 0.56 10.09 6.82
C LEU A 199 0.84 8.93 7.79
N TRP A 200 1.84 8.09 7.49
CA TRP A 200 2.30 7.01 8.35
C TRP A 200 2.77 7.51 9.71
N VAL A 201 3.66 8.51 9.74
CA VAL A 201 4.17 9.10 10.98
C VAL A 201 3.04 9.68 11.82
N ARG A 202 2.08 10.35 11.17
CA ARG A 202 0.88 10.86 11.85
C ARG A 202 0.10 9.71 12.52
N ASP A 203 -0.09 8.59 11.84
CA ASP A 203 -0.85 7.47 12.41
C ASP A 203 -0.10 6.72 13.52
N VAL A 204 1.23 6.54 13.36
CA VAL A 204 2.09 5.99 14.43
C VAL A 204 1.99 6.86 15.68
N ARG A 205 2.06 8.20 15.54
CA ARG A 205 1.90 9.13 16.66
C ARG A 205 0.53 9.00 17.33
N LYS A 206 -0.55 8.93 16.54
CA LYS A 206 -1.91 8.73 17.06
C LYS A 206 -2.04 7.43 17.86
N ARG A 207 -1.52 6.31 17.34
CA ARG A 207 -1.55 5.01 18.04
C ARG A 207 -0.79 5.05 19.37
N ARG A 208 0.39 5.68 19.40
CA ARG A 208 1.18 5.83 20.63
C ARG A 208 0.46 6.68 21.67
N GLN A 209 -0.21 7.75 21.26
CA GLN A 209 -1.01 8.59 22.16
C GLN A 209 -2.21 7.84 22.75
N GLN A 210 -2.89 7.01 21.95
CA GLN A 210 -3.99 6.14 22.41
C GLN A 210 -3.50 5.13 23.46
N HIS A 211 -2.39 4.43 23.18
CA HIS A 211 -1.80 3.48 24.14
C HIS A 211 -1.41 4.11 25.48
N VAL A 212 -0.91 5.35 25.48
CA VAL A 212 -0.60 6.09 26.72
C VAL A 212 -1.89 6.47 27.46
N GLY A 213 -2.91 6.94 26.76
CA GLY A 213 -4.21 7.30 27.36
C GLY A 213 -4.89 6.11 28.06
N ASP A 214 -4.95 4.96 27.39
CA ASP A 214 -5.55 3.74 27.94
C ASP A 214 -4.80 3.25 29.20
N GLY A 215 -3.47 3.36 29.20
CA GLY A 215 -2.63 3.01 30.34
C GLY A 215 -2.87 3.90 31.57
N VAL A 216 -3.07 5.21 31.36
CA VAL A 216 -3.40 6.17 32.43
C VAL A 216 -4.81 5.92 32.98
N GLN A 217 -5.78 5.65 32.11
CA GLN A 217 -7.16 5.42 32.52
C GLN A 217 -7.32 4.14 33.35
N ASN A 218 -6.63 3.05 32.98
CA ASN A 218 -6.59 1.81 33.77
C ASN A 218 -5.88 1.99 35.12
N GLN A 219 -4.88 2.87 35.21
CA GLN A 219 -4.21 3.19 36.49
C GLN A 219 -5.07 4.05 37.42
N LEU A 220 -6.00 4.83 36.87
CA LEU A 220 -6.93 5.63 37.68
C LEU A 220 -8.07 4.75 38.22
N SER A 221 -8.63 3.83 37.42
CA SER A 221 -9.71 2.95 37.90
C SER A 221 -9.23 1.95 38.96
N THR A 222 -7.96 1.55 38.93
CA THR A 222 -7.36 0.64 39.94
C THR A 222 -6.97 1.34 41.25
N LYS A 223 -7.06 2.66 41.32
CA LYS A 223 -6.83 3.45 42.55
C LYS A 223 -8.12 3.84 43.27
N GLU A 224 -9.28 3.62 42.63
CA GLU A 224 -10.61 3.92 43.19
C GLU A 224 -11.32 2.67 43.75
N GLU A 225 -10.66 1.51 43.72
CA GLU A 225 -11.04 0.24 44.39
C GLU A 225 -10.22 0.03 45.67
#